data_AF-A0A699TPX8-F1
#
_entry.id   AF-A0A699TPX8-F1
#
_cell.length_a   1.000
_cell.length_b   1.000
_cell.length_c   1.000
_cell.angle_alpha   90.00
_cell.angle_beta   90.00
_cell.angle_gamma   90.00
#
_symmetry.space_group_name_H-M   'P 1'
#
loop_
_entity.id
_entity.type
_entity.pdbx_description
1 polymer ?
#
loop_
_entity_poly.entity_id
_entity_poly.type
_entity_poly.pdbx_seq_one_letter_code
_entity_poly.pdbx_strand_id
1 'polypeptide(L)'
;MSINIHKSHLLGIGVSTVSVSEAANRIDCSVMKALFRYLGIMVRGNMSLVKEWDESIAKLKKKLSKWKLKTLSVGGRLTLLKAVLGSTPIYNMSLFKVPKQ
;
A
#
# COMPACT_ATOMS: atom_id res chain seq x y z
N MET A 1 -4.97 25.79 -12.45
CA MET A 1 -4.10 25.02 -11.52
C MET A 1 -2.90 24.54 -12.32
N SER A 2 -1.70 25.08 -12.05
CA SER A 2 -0.47 24.71 -12.77
C SER A 2 0.26 23.60 -12.02
N ILE A 3 0.68 22.55 -12.72
CA ILE A 3 1.44 21.44 -12.14
C ILE A 3 2.93 21.73 -12.31
N ASN A 4 3.73 21.62 -11.25
CA ASN A 4 5.18 21.74 -11.33
C ASN A 4 5.79 20.38 -11.69
N ILE A 5 6.15 20.21 -12.96
CA ILE A 5 6.66 18.95 -13.48
C ILE A 5 8.04 18.58 -12.91
N HIS A 6 8.89 19.57 -12.61
CA HIS A 6 10.21 19.32 -12.00
C HIS A 6 10.14 18.74 -10.58
N LYS A 7 9.02 18.93 -9.88
CA LYS A 7 8.76 18.32 -8.57
C LYS A 7 7.85 17.09 -8.65
N SER A 8 7.41 16.74 -9.86
CA SER A 8 6.50 15.63 -10.09
C SER A 8 7.27 14.43 -10.63
N HIS A 9 6.78 13.25 -10.29
CA HIS A 9 7.32 11.99 -10.82
C HIS A 9 6.16 11.08 -11.20
N LEU A 10 6.31 10.35 -12.31
CA LEU A 10 5.33 9.36 -12.75
C LEU A 10 5.72 7.97 -12.26
N LEU A 11 4.79 7.27 -11.61
CA LEU A 11 4.94 5.86 -11.24
C LEU A 11 3.84 5.04 -11.90
N GLY A 12 4.21 3.96 -12.60
CA GLY A 12 3.27 2.94 -13.04
C GLY A 12 3.16 1.81 -12.03
N ILE A 13 1.94 1.55 -11.55
CA ILE A 13 1.63 0.42 -10.67
C ILE A 13 0.96 -0.66 -11.52
N GLY A 14 1.63 -1.80 -11.69
CA GLY A 14 1.10 -2.91 -12.51
C GLY A 14 1.03 -2.64 -14.01
N VAL A 15 1.81 -1.69 -14.52
CA VAL A 15 1.88 -1.32 -15.95
C VAL A 15 3.31 -1.53 -16.46
N SER A 16 3.47 -1.82 -17.76
CA SER A 16 4.79 -1.99 -18.38
C SER A 16 5.64 -0.72 -18.24
N THR A 17 6.95 -0.89 -18.03
CA THR A 17 7.89 0.24 -17.92
C THR A 17 7.95 1.07 -19.20
N VAL A 18 7.71 0.45 -20.36
CA VAL A 18 7.65 1.11 -21.67
C VAL A 18 6.48 2.10 -21.71
N SER A 19 5.28 1.65 -21.34
CA SER A 19 4.09 2.51 -21.32
C SER A 19 4.24 3.67 -20.31
N VAL A 20 4.87 3.42 -19.16
CA VAL A 20 5.16 4.47 -18.18
C VAL A 20 6.16 5.47 -18.73
N SER A 21 7.22 5.02 -19.41
CA SER A 21 8.20 5.91 -20.03
C SER A 21 7.58 6.75 -21.15
N GLU A 22 6.72 6.15 -21.98
CA GLU A 22 6.05 6.87 -23.05
C GLU A 22 5.11 7.95 -22.48
N ALA A 23 4.33 7.61 -21.45
CA ALA A 23 3.47 8.55 -20.77
C ALA A 23 4.29 9.68 -20.11
N ALA A 24 5.40 9.35 -19.45
CA ALA A 24 6.31 10.30 -18.81
C ALA A 24 6.90 11.29 -19.82
N ASN A 25 7.32 10.81 -20.99
CA ASN A 25 7.83 11.65 -22.08
C ASN A 25 6.77 12.61 -22.62
N ARG A 26 5.50 12.18 -22.72
CA ARG A 26 4.40 13.04 -23.20
C ARG A 26 4.09 14.20 -22.24
N ILE A 27 4.35 14.02 -20.95
CA ILE A 27 4.11 15.03 -19.90
C ILE A 27 5.40 15.72 -19.43
N ASP A 28 6.54 15.43 -20.07
CA ASP A 28 7.88 15.89 -19.72
C ASP A 28 8.28 15.65 -18.24
N CYS A 29 7.78 14.55 -17.66
CA CYS A 29 7.95 14.21 -16.25
C CYS A 29 8.95 13.06 -16.09
N SER A 30 9.63 12.99 -14.96
CA SER A 30 10.58 11.91 -14.69
C SER A 30 9.89 10.66 -14.13
N VAL A 31 10.36 9.47 -14.52
CA VAL A 31 9.81 8.20 -14.02
C VAL A 31 10.39 7.88 -12.65
N MET A 32 9.53 7.64 -11.66
CA MET A 32 9.92 7.13 -10.36
C MET A 32 10.24 5.63 -10.49
N LYS A 33 11.48 5.25 -10.14
CA LYS A 33 11.92 3.84 -10.10
C LYS A 33 11.91 3.24 -8.69
N ALA A 34 11.81 4.08 -7.67
CA ALA A 34 11.93 3.68 -6.28
C ALA A 34 10.57 3.40 -5.64
N LEU A 35 10.58 2.42 -4.74
CA LEU A 35 9.46 2.13 -3.85
C LEU A 35 9.31 3.27 -2.87
N PHE A 36 8.09 3.75 -2.67
CA PHE A 36 7.82 4.81 -1.72
C PHE A 36 6.72 4.40 -0.74
N ARG A 37 6.66 5.13 0.37
CA ARG A 37 5.59 4.95 1.36
C ARG A 37 4.52 5.99 1.11
N TYR A 38 3.32 5.54 0.80
CA TYR A 38 2.14 6.40 0.71
C TYR A 38 1.21 6.10 1.88
N LEU A 39 0.96 7.12 2.71
CA LEU A 39 0.06 7.04 3.86
C LEU A 39 0.28 5.78 4.73
N GLY A 40 1.55 5.44 4.98
CA GLY A 40 1.95 4.31 5.81
C GLY A 40 2.01 2.93 5.11
N ILE A 41 1.55 2.81 3.86
CA ILE A 41 1.65 1.58 3.07
C ILE A 41 2.83 1.69 2.10
N MET A 42 3.53 0.57 1.88
CA MET A 42 4.59 0.53 0.87
C MET A 42 3.92 0.32 -0.48
N VAL A 43 4.10 1.26 -1.40
CA VAL A 43 3.65 1.13 -2.78
C VAL A 43 4.73 0.36 -3.53
N ARG A 44 4.48 -0.93 -3.75
CA ARG A 44 5.41 -1.84 -4.43
C ARG A 44 4.73 -2.52 -5.60
N GLY A 45 5.45 -2.57 -6.72
CA GLY A 45 5.14 -3.44 -7.86
C GLY A 45 3.68 -3.37 -8.30
N ASN A 46 3.08 -4.54 -8.53
CA ASN A 46 1.68 -4.65 -8.90
C ASN A 46 0.84 -5.11 -7.70
N MET A 47 0.22 -4.16 -7.00
CA MET A 47 -0.67 -4.45 -5.87
C MET A 47 -1.94 -5.25 -6.25
N SER A 48 -2.17 -5.55 -7.54
CA SER A 48 -3.17 -6.53 -7.95
C SER A 48 -2.71 -8.00 -7.81
N LEU A 49 -1.47 -8.26 -7.39
CA LEU A 49 -0.94 -9.60 -7.16
C LEU A 49 -0.99 -9.95 -5.67
N VAL A 50 -1.45 -11.14 -5.33
CA VAL A 50 -1.56 -11.62 -3.94
C VAL A 50 -0.22 -11.52 -3.19
N LYS A 51 0.89 -11.86 -3.85
CA LYS A 51 2.25 -11.82 -3.28
C LYS A 51 2.65 -10.44 -2.74
N GLU A 52 2.19 -9.36 -3.38
CA GLU A 52 2.54 -8.00 -2.94
C GLU A 52 1.84 -7.60 -1.62
N TRP A 53 0.80 -8.35 -1.20
CA TRP A 53 0.09 -8.12 0.06
C TRP A 53 0.76 -8.79 1.28
N ASP A 54 1.72 -9.69 1.07
CA ASP A 54 2.40 -10.41 2.16
C ASP A 54 3.07 -9.47 3.16
N GLU A 55 3.67 -8.36 2.68
CA GLU A 55 4.29 -7.36 3.55
C GLU A 55 3.25 -6.64 4.43
N SER A 56 2.07 -6.34 3.87
CA SER A 56 0.96 -5.73 4.60
C SER A 56 0.42 -6.67 5.67
N ILE A 57 0.30 -7.96 5.37
CA ILE A 57 -0.07 -9.00 6.33
C ILE A 57 1.01 -9.14 7.42
N ALA A 58 2.29 -9.14 7.06
CA ALA A 58 3.39 -9.23 8.01
C ALA A 58 3.41 -8.02 8.98
N LYS A 59 3.15 -6.81 8.48
CA LYS A 59 3.01 -5.60 9.31
C LYS A 59 1.85 -5.71 10.29
N LEU A 60 0.70 -6.22 9.83
CA LEU A 60 -0.45 -6.49 10.68
C LEU A 60 -0.12 -7.47 11.80
N LYS A 61 0.48 -8.62 11.45
CA LYS A 61 0.95 -9.61 12.42
C LYS A 61 1.93 -9.01 13.43
N LYS A 62 2.87 -8.18 12.98
CA LYS A 62 3.84 -7.49 13.86
C LYS A 62 3.18 -6.47 14.79
N LYS A 63 2.15 -5.75 14.34
CA LYS A 63 1.37 -4.85 15.22
C LYS A 63 0.60 -5.65 16.27
N LEU A 64 -0.09 -6.71 15.85
CA LEU A 64 -0.84 -7.59 16.73
C LEU A 64 0.08 -8.29 17.76
N SER A 65 1.28 -8.72 17.36
CA SER A 65 2.22 -9.38 18.27
C SER A 65 2.83 -8.45 19.32
N LYS A 66 3.01 -7.16 18.98
CA LYS A 66 3.43 -6.12 19.93
C LYS A 66 2.39 -5.84 21.00
N TRP A 67 1.10 -5.99 20.68
CA TRP A 67 0.01 -5.90 21.64
C TRP A 67 -0.08 -7.20 22.43
N LYS A 68 0.95 -7.41 23.25
CA LYS A 68 1.15 -8.62 24.04
C LYS A 68 -0.07 -8.86 24.93
N LEU A 69 -0.55 -10.10 24.91
CA LEU A 69 -1.73 -10.65 25.59
C LEU A 69 -1.87 -10.35 27.10
N LYS A 70 -0.88 -9.70 27.75
CA LYS A 70 -0.80 -9.47 29.20
C LYS A 70 -1.44 -8.16 29.67
N THR A 71 -1.75 -7.22 28.78
CA THR A 71 -2.32 -5.91 29.16
C THR A 71 -3.82 -5.76 28.86
N LEU A 72 -4.44 -6.76 28.24
CA LEU A 72 -5.84 -6.69 27.81
C LEU A 72 -6.63 -7.90 28.27
N SER A 73 -7.85 -7.66 28.75
CA SER A 73 -8.83 -8.71 29.05
C SER A 73 -9.21 -9.49 27.79
N VAL A 74 -9.82 -10.66 27.95
CA VAL A 74 -10.33 -11.47 26.82
C VAL A 74 -11.23 -10.64 25.89
N GLY A 75 -12.15 -9.87 26.47
CA GLY A 75 -13.03 -8.96 25.74
C GLY A 75 -12.26 -7.85 25.02
N GLY A 76 -11.29 -7.21 25.69
CA GLY A 76 -10.44 -6.18 25.08
C GLY A 76 -9.64 -6.70 23.88
N ARG A 77 -9.14 -7.94 23.96
CA ARG A 77 -8.45 -8.60 22.84
C ARG A 77 -9.37 -8.86 21.66
N LEU A 78 -10.58 -9.35 21.90
CA LEU A 78 -11.55 -9.59 20.83
C LEU A 78 -11.97 -8.29 20.14
N THR A 79 -12.24 -7.24 20.92
CA THR A 79 -12.59 -5.92 20.38
C THR A 79 -11.44 -5.35 19.55
N LEU A 80 -10.20 -5.42 20.04
CA LEU A 80 -9.03 -4.95 19.31
C LEU A 80 -8.84 -5.72 17.99
N LEU A 81 -8.99 -7.05 18.02
CA LEU A 81 -8.89 -7.88 16.83
C LEU A 81 -9.94 -7.48 15.79
N LYS A 82 -11.21 -7.32 16.20
CA LYS A 82 -12.30 -6.87 15.33
C LYS A 82 -12.01 -5.50 14.72
N ALA A 83 -11.57 -4.54 15.52
CA ALA A 83 -11.27 -3.19 15.04
C ALA A 83 -10.12 -3.17 14.01
N VAL A 84 -9.05 -3.92 14.28
CA VAL A 84 -7.83 -3.91 13.45
C VAL A 84 -8.06 -4.69 12.15
N LEU A 85 -8.69 -5.88 12.24
CA LEU A 85 -9.02 -6.68 11.06
C LEU A 85 -10.17 -6.08 10.26
N GLY A 86 -11.07 -5.30 10.87
CA GLY A 86 -12.12 -4.59 10.14
C GLY A 86 -11.56 -3.40 9.36
N SER A 87 -10.77 -2.54 9.99
CA SER A 87 -10.33 -1.27 9.38
C SER A 87 -9.15 -1.42 8.41
N THR A 88 -8.16 -2.26 8.73
CA THR A 88 -6.91 -2.31 7.96
C THR A 88 -7.09 -2.84 6.52
N PRO A 89 -7.78 -3.97 6.26
CA PRO A 89 -7.95 -4.42 4.89
C PRO A 89 -8.81 -3.43 4.10
N ILE A 90 -9.88 -2.85 4.69
CA ILE A 90 -10.68 -1.80 4.03
C ILE A 90 -9.80 -0.64 3.57
N TYR A 91 -8.90 -0.16 4.43
CA TYR A 91 -7.97 0.92 4.10
C TYR A 91 -6.98 0.55 2.99
N ASN A 92 -6.48 -0.69 2.95
CA ASN A 92 -5.59 -1.10 1.86
C ASN A 92 -6.36 -1.29 0.54
N MET A 93 -7.60 -1.77 0.60
CA MET A 93 -8.46 -1.98 -0.58
C MET A 93 -8.99 -0.67 -1.17
N SER A 94 -9.05 0.43 -0.41
CA SER A 94 -9.39 1.75 -0.95
C SER A 94 -8.25 2.36 -1.77
N LEU A 95 -7.00 1.96 -1.52
CA LEU A 95 -5.81 2.47 -2.20
C LEU A 95 -5.41 1.60 -3.39
N PHE A 96 -5.63 0.29 -3.30
CA PHE A 96 -5.20 -0.66 -4.32
C PHE A 96 -6.34 -1.56 -4.77
N LYS A 97 -6.30 -1.90 -6.06
CA LYS A 97 -7.20 -2.90 -6.61
C LYS A 97 -6.95 -4.26 -5.96
N VAL A 98 -8.01 -4.85 -5.42
CA VAL A 98 -7.96 -6.18 -4.82
C VAL A 98 -7.52 -7.20 -5.87
N PRO A 99 -6.57 -8.10 -5.54
CA PRO A 99 -6.19 -9.20 -6.41
C PRO A 99 -7.40 -10.05 -6.78
N LYS A 100 -7.55 -10.39 -8.06
CA LYS A 100 -8.52 -11.39 -8.50
C LYS A 100 -7.91 -12.77 -8.27
N GLN A 101 -8.71 -13.69 -7.72
CA GLN A 101 -8.38 -15.11 -7.71
C GLN A 101 -8.55 -15.71 -9.11
#